data_AF-A0A1E7FK06-F1
#
_entry.id   AF-A0A1E7FK06-F1
#
_cell.length_a   1.000
_cell.length_b   1.000
_cell.length_c   1.000
_cell.angle_alpha   90.00
_cell.angle_beta   90.00
_cell.angle_gamma   90.00
#
_symmetry.space_group_name_H-M   'P 1'
#
loop_
_entity.id
_entity.type
_entity.pdbx_description
1 polymer ?
#
loop_
_entity_poly.entity_id
_entity_poly.type
_entity_poly.pdbx_seq_one_letter_code
_entity_poly.pdbx_strand_id
1 'polypeptide(L)'
;PDVYSYNSILHAYTTDKDGSGSLQKILKIVDFMDKNKEEQPAIHPDCFTYHCVLRAWATSRDDDAPMHAVQALETMHTLWESGDKSLDPASAYYNMAINNIAKSKGSVNPRKALDILNLLKLSQYCNPDIISYTTVIECFSKSKNDPAVAEQSLDLFYEAWRIYQEKEDPSMMPNLRTYTMVILSLSKNPTLDNIIKARDLLEQLNGLYKKSKDPKLRPNAYPYNYLLNSAANCVGDSGEKLKAFQIAAQTYNDLRNSKISPDSFTYAFWFKLCNNLLP
;
A
#
# COMPACT_ATOMS: atom_id res chain seq x y z
N PRO A 1 -9.26 33.50 -16.16
CA PRO A 1 -8.55 32.27 -15.75
C PRO A 1 -9.56 31.12 -15.80
N ASP A 2 -9.13 29.92 -16.14
CA ASP A 2 -9.96 28.71 -16.24
C ASP A 2 -9.45 27.61 -15.30
N VAL A 3 -10.14 26.47 -15.27
CA VAL A 3 -9.78 25.30 -14.46
C VAL A 3 -8.34 24.86 -14.72
N TYR A 4 -7.86 24.92 -15.97
CA TYR A 4 -6.48 24.56 -16.33
C TYR A 4 -5.43 25.51 -15.74
N SER A 5 -5.74 26.81 -15.74
CA SER A 5 -4.91 27.85 -15.12
C SER A 5 -4.77 27.61 -13.61
N TYR A 6 -5.89 27.33 -12.92
CA TYR A 6 -5.89 26.99 -11.50
C TYR A 6 -5.17 25.68 -11.22
N ASN A 7 -5.45 24.63 -12.00
CA ASN A 7 -4.82 23.32 -11.89
C ASN A 7 -3.30 23.38 -12.04
N SER A 8 -2.78 24.24 -12.92
CA SER A 8 -1.34 24.47 -13.06
C SER A 8 -0.72 25.05 -11.79
N ILE A 9 -1.40 26.00 -11.16
CA ILE A 9 -0.97 26.60 -9.88
C ILE A 9 -1.06 25.58 -8.73
N LEU A 10 -2.16 24.84 -8.65
CA LEU A 10 -2.36 23.78 -7.66
C LEU A 10 -1.26 22.72 -7.79
N HIS A 11 -0.95 22.27 -9.00
CA HIS A 11 0.10 21.31 -9.25
C HIS A 11 1.48 21.83 -8.82
N ALA A 12 1.80 23.10 -9.11
CA ALA A 12 3.02 23.73 -8.65
C ALA A 12 3.12 23.69 -7.11
N TYR A 13 2.04 24.00 -6.38
CA TYR A 13 2.04 23.89 -4.91
C TYR A 13 2.20 22.45 -4.41
N THR A 14 1.72 21.43 -5.14
CA THR A 14 1.92 20.01 -4.74
C THR A 14 3.34 19.49 -4.99
N THR A 15 4.14 20.19 -5.80
CA THR A 15 5.52 19.79 -6.14
C THR A 15 6.58 20.57 -5.38
N ASP A 16 6.17 21.64 -4.70
CA ASP A 16 7.02 22.44 -3.83
C ASP A 16 7.54 21.62 -2.64
N LYS A 17 8.87 21.60 -2.49
CA LYS A 17 9.56 20.81 -1.46
C LYS A 17 9.57 21.50 -0.10
N ASP A 18 9.39 22.82 -0.07
CA ASP A 18 9.44 23.60 1.18
C ASP A 18 8.14 23.53 1.98
N GLY A 19 7.05 23.05 1.35
CA GLY A 19 5.84 22.44 1.94
C GLY A 19 5.03 23.25 2.96
N SER A 20 5.58 24.35 3.48
CA SER A 20 5.01 25.17 4.53
C SER A 20 3.95 26.09 3.92
N GLY A 21 2.69 25.83 4.28
CA GLY A 21 1.54 26.59 3.81
C GLY A 21 1.05 26.26 2.39
N SER A 22 1.71 25.37 1.65
CA SER A 22 1.26 24.95 0.30
C SER A 22 -0.12 24.26 0.35
N LEU A 23 -0.37 23.42 1.36
CA LEU A 23 -1.68 22.82 1.60
C LEU A 23 -2.77 23.89 1.81
N GLN A 24 -2.52 24.88 2.67
CA GLN A 24 -3.50 25.94 2.97
C GLN A 24 -3.81 26.80 1.73
N LYS A 25 -2.81 27.05 0.88
CA LYS A 25 -3.00 27.76 -0.40
C LYS A 25 -3.84 26.93 -1.36
N ILE A 26 -3.56 25.64 -1.49
CA ILE A 26 -4.36 24.70 -2.30
C ILE A 26 -5.81 24.71 -1.85
N LEU A 27 -6.07 24.54 -0.55
CA LEU A 27 -7.43 24.51 -0.01
C LEU A 27 -8.17 25.85 -0.23
N LYS A 28 -7.48 26.98 -0.08
CA LYS A 28 -8.07 28.31 -0.36
C LYS A 28 -8.44 28.49 -1.83
N ILE A 29 -7.61 28.00 -2.75
CA ILE A 29 -7.89 28.07 -4.19
C ILE A 29 -9.09 27.19 -4.53
N VAL A 30 -9.15 25.96 -4.02
CA VAL A 30 -10.27 25.06 -4.27
C VAL A 30 -11.58 25.59 -3.67
N ASP A 31 -11.55 26.11 -2.44
CA ASP A 31 -12.72 26.78 -1.83
C ASP A 31 -13.20 27.99 -2.65
N PHE A 32 -12.27 28.77 -3.21
CA PHE A 32 -12.61 29.85 -4.14
C PHE A 32 -13.28 29.30 -5.43
N MET A 33 -12.71 28.25 -6.03
CA MET A 33 -13.29 27.62 -7.22
C MET A 33 -14.70 27.09 -6.94
N ASP A 34 -14.90 26.40 -5.82
CA ASP A 34 -16.20 25.84 -5.43
C ASP A 34 -17.27 26.89 -5.19
N LYS A 35 -16.92 28.05 -4.59
CA LYS A 35 -17.87 29.14 -4.33
C LYS A 35 -18.28 29.91 -5.57
N ASN A 36 -17.44 29.92 -6.61
CA ASN A 36 -17.63 30.76 -7.79
C ASN A 36 -17.99 29.95 -9.05
N LYS A 37 -18.05 28.61 -8.98
CA LYS A 37 -18.32 27.74 -10.14
C LYS A 37 -19.67 27.99 -10.81
N GLU A 38 -20.70 28.39 -10.06
CA GLU A 38 -22.03 28.70 -10.60
C GLU A 38 -22.02 29.99 -11.45
N GLU A 39 -21.29 31.02 -10.98
CA GLU A 39 -21.15 32.29 -11.71
C GLU A 39 -20.11 32.21 -12.84
N GLN A 40 -19.12 31.34 -12.67
CA GLN A 40 -18.01 31.13 -13.61
C GLN A 40 -17.80 29.64 -13.88
N PRO A 41 -18.59 29.02 -14.77
CA PRO A 41 -18.47 27.58 -15.06
C PRO A 41 -17.08 27.13 -15.54
N ALA A 42 -16.29 28.05 -16.12
CA ALA A 42 -14.94 27.76 -16.60
C ALA A 42 -13.92 27.42 -15.49
N ILE A 43 -14.22 27.72 -14.22
CA ILE A 43 -13.33 27.44 -13.07
C ILE A 43 -13.84 26.28 -12.21
N HIS A 44 -14.85 25.55 -12.69
CA HIS A 44 -15.42 24.38 -12.01
C HIS A 44 -14.33 23.35 -11.67
N PRO A 45 -14.16 22.95 -10.39
CA PRO A 45 -13.20 21.94 -9.99
C PRO A 45 -13.39 20.62 -10.74
N ASP A 46 -12.30 20.07 -11.27
CA ASP A 46 -12.31 18.80 -11.98
C ASP A 46 -11.55 17.72 -11.22
N CYS A 47 -11.48 16.52 -11.81
CA CYS A 47 -10.80 15.38 -11.22
C CYS A 47 -9.30 15.66 -10.92
N PHE A 48 -8.65 16.52 -11.71
CA PHE A 48 -7.27 16.93 -11.48
C PHE A 48 -7.15 17.93 -10.32
N THR A 49 -8.15 18.81 -10.13
CA THR A 49 -8.25 19.67 -8.94
C THR A 49 -8.25 18.82 -7.66
N TYR A 50 -9.13 17.81 -7.58
CA TYR A 50 -9.19 16.91 -6.43
C TYR A 50 -7.97 15.99 -6.30
N HIS A 51 -7.34 15.58 -7.42
CA HIS A 51 -6.05 14.90 -7.39
C HIS A 51 -4.98 15.73 -6.66
N CYS A 52 -4.93 17.03 -6.94
CA CYS A 52 -3.99 17.94 -6.26
C CYS A 52 -4.28 18.03 -4.76
N VAL A 53 -5.56 18.09 -4.36
CA VAL A 53 -5.97 18.09 -2.94
C VAL A 53 -5.54 16.79 -2.24
N LEU A 54 -5.88 15.62 -2.80
CA LEU A 54 -5.52 14.33 -2.23
C LEU A 54 -3.99 14.15 -2.11
N ARG A 55 -3.25 14.67 -3.10
CA ARG A 55 -1.78 14.64 -3.10
C ARG A 55 -1.20 15.56 -2.04
N ALA A 56 -1.76 16.76 -1.90
CA ALA A 56 -1.35 17.73 -0.89
C ALA A 56 -1.50 17.13 0.51
N TRP A 57 -2.63 16.50 0.81
CA TRP A 57 -2.84 15.76 2.06
C TRP A 57 -1.81 14.64 2.24
N ALA A 58 -1.50 13.87 1.18
CA ALA A 58 -0.55 12.75 1.23
C ALA A 58 0.89 13.15 1.56
N THR A 59 1.23 14.42 1.30
CA THR A 59 2.54 15.00 1.56
C THR A 59 2.55 15.89 2.80
N SER A 60 1.39 16.20 3.35
CA SER A 60 1.27 17.05 4.53
C SER A 60 1.82 16.35 5.78
N ARG A 61 2.20 17.15 6.78
CA ARG A 61 2.60 16.66 8.10
C ARG A 61 1.44 16.66 9.09
N ASP A 62 0.23 16.90 8.61
CA ASP A 62 -0.99 16.97 9.40
C ASP A 62 -1.42 15.55 9.82
N ASP A 63 -1.74 15.37 11.09
CA ASP A 63 -2.17 14.08 11.63
C ASP A 63 -3.59 13.71 11.15
N ASP A 64 -4.42 14.71 10.84
CA ASP A 64 -5.78 14.55 10.32
C ASP A 64 -5.82 14.45 8.79
N ALA A 65 -4.67 14.48 8.11
CA ALA A 65 -4.58 14.35 6.66
C ALA A 65 -5.33 13.14 6.07
N PRO A 66 -5.30 11.93 6.67
CA PRO A 66 -6.07 10.81 6.17
C PRO A 66 -7.58 11.03 6.23
N MET A 67 -8.07 11.72 7.27
CA MET A 67 -9.49 12.03 7.41
C MET A 67 -9.92 12.99 6.30
N HIS A 68 -9.17 14.07 6.08
CA HIS A 68 -9.46 15.03 5.02
C HIS A 68 -9.32 14.45 3.61
N ALA A 69 -8.34 13.56 3.39
CA ALA A 69 -8.20 12.86 2.11
C ALA A 69 -9.43 11.98 1.81
N VAL A 70 -9.96 11.27 2.82
CA VAL A 70 -11.19 10.49 2.63
C VAL A 70 -12.40 11.39 2.40
N GLN A 71 -12.53 12.49 3.16
CA GLN A 71 -13.62 13.45 2.95
C GLN A 71 -13.61 14.06 1.54
N ALA A 72 -12.42 14.36 0.99
CA ALA A 72 -12.28 14.84 -0.38
C ALA A 72 -12.71 13.78 -1.40
N LEU A 73 -12.37 12.51 -1.18
CA LEU A 73 -12.82 11.40 -2.03
C LEU A 73 -14.34 11.20 -1.96
N GLU A 74 -14.93 11.23 -0.77
CA GLU A 74 -16.37 11.14 -0.56
C GLU A 74 -17.11 12.28 -1.25
N THR A 75 -16.60 13.52 -1.14
CA THR A 75 -17.15 14.69 -1.82
C THR A 75 -17.13 14.50 -3.34
N MET A 76 -15.99 14.07 -3.89
CA MET A 76 -15.84 13.80 -5.32
C MET A 76 -16.83 12.71 -5.79
N HIS A 77 -16.99 11.65 -5.00
CA HIS A 77 -17.91 10.56 -5.32
C HIS A 77 -19.38 11.03 -5.31
N THR A 78 -19.80 11.80 -4.30
CA THR A 78 -21.16 12.34 -4.22
C THR A 78 -21.48 13.30 -5.37
N LEU A 79 -20.53 14.15 -5.77
CA LEU A 79 -20.73 15.06 -6.91
C LEU A 79 -20.82 14.31 -8.24
N TRP A 80 -20.04 13.25 -8.42
CA TRP A 80 -20.18 12.37 -9.57
C TRP A 80 -21.57 11.72 -9.61
N GLU A 81 -22.05 11.17 -8.49
CA GLU A 81 -23.37 10.54 -8.39
C GLU A 81 -24.52 11.53 -8.62
N SER A 82 -24.33 12.82 -8.30
CA SER A 82 -25.30 13.88 -8.60
C SER A 82 -25.28 14.34 -10.06
N GLY A 83 -24.37 13.81 -10.90
CA GLY A 83 -24.33 14.01 -12.34
C GLY A 83 -23.17 14.88 -12.84
N ASP A 84 -22.23 15.26 -11.97
CA ASP A 84 -21.06 16.05 -12.35
C ASP A 84 -20.03 15.21 -13.12
N LYS A 85 -20.10 15.25 -14.44
CA LYS A 85 -19.22 14.50 -15.33
C LYS A 85 -17.76 14.95 -15.32
N SER A 86 -17.44 16.11 -14.73
CA SER A 86 -16.05 16.57 -14.61
C SER A 86 -15.24 15.78 -13.56
N LEU A 87 -15.93 14.99 -12.74
CA LEU A 87 -15.38 14.22 -11.62
C LEU A 87 -15.41 12.71 -11.86
N ASP A 88 -15.15 12.28 -13.10
CA ASP A 88 -15.12 10.87 -13.50
C ASP A 88 -14.26 10.01 -12.53
N PRO A 89 -14.84 8.98 -11.87
CA PRO A 89 -14.14 8.16 -10.90
C PRO A 89 -13.00 7.37 -11.55
N ALA A 90 -11.82 7.46 -10.95
CA ALA A 90 -10.68 6.62 -11.30
C ALA A 90 -10.09 5.96 -10.06
N SER A 91 -9.62 4.72 -10.20
CA SER A 91 -8.97 3.96 -9.12
C SER A 91 -7.80 4.71 -8.47
N ALA A 92 -7.13 5.58 -9.24
CA ALA A 92 -6.04 6.42 -8.75
C ALA A 92 -6.44 7.32 -7.56
N TYR A 93 -7.67 7.83 -7.50
CA TYR A 93 -8.14 8.70 -6.41
C TYR A 93 -8.36 7.90 -5.12
N TYR A 94 -8.99 6.73 -5.24
CA TYR A 94 -9.16 5.77 -4.13
C TYR A 94 -7.81 5.31 -3.60
N ASN A 95 -6.89 4.93 -4.50
CA ASN A 95 -5.54 4.51 -4.16
C ASN A 95 -4.77 5.61 -3.41
N MET A 96 -4.97 6.87 -3.78
CA MET A 96 -4.35 8.00 -3.09
C MET A 96 -4.92 8.22 -1.69
N ALA A 97 -6.24 8.11 -1.51
CA ALA A 97 -6.87 8.18 -0.19
C ALA A 97 -6.43 7.03 0.73
N ILE A 98 -6.36 5.79 0.21
CA ILE A 98 -5.84 4.64 0.96
C ILE A 98 -4.37 4.85 1.34
N ASN A 99 -3.55 5.34 0.41
CA ASN A 99 -2.14 5.62 0.68
C ASN A 99 -1.93 6.74 1.73
N ASN A 100 -2.84 7.71 1.82
CA ASN A 100 -2.86 8.68 2.93
C ASN A 100 -3.02 7.96 4.28
N ILE A 101 -3.98 7.02 4.37
CA ILE A 101 -4.20 6.20 5.57
C ILE A 101 -2.94 5.40 5.91
N ALA A 102 -2.29 4.79 4.91
CA ALA A 102 -1.06 4.00 5.08
C ALA A 102 0.15 4.81 5.58
N LYS A 103 0.12 6.14 5.43
CA LYS A 103 1.19 7.07 5.83
C LYS A 103 0.91 7.80 7.14
N SER A 104 -0.27 7.62 7.74
CA SER A 104 -0.59 8.23 9.03
C SER A 104 0.45 7.86 10.08
N LYS A 105 0.97 8.86 10.80
CA LYS A 105 1.98 8.67 11.85
C LYS A 105 1.39 8.16 13.17
N GLY A 106 0.08 8.36 13.36
CA GLY A 106 -0.64 7.94 14.55
C GLY A 106 -1.12 6.49 14.45
N SER A 107 -2.44 6.32 14.41
CA SER A 107 -3.07 5.01 14.28
C SER A 107 -3.54 4.80 12.84
N VAL A 108 -2.81 3.98 12.08
CA VAL A 108 -3.28 3.50 10.78
C VAL A 108 -4.61 2.77 11.01
N ASN A 109 -5.67 3.20 10.32
CA ASN A 109 -6.98 2.55 10.38
C ASN A 109 -7.14 1.66 9.14
N PRO A 110 -6.71 0.39 9.20
CA PRO A 110 -6.77 -0.49 8.04
C PRO A 110 -8.20 -0.89 7.67
N ARG A 111 -9.15 -0.86 8.60
CA ARG A 111 -10.57 -1.14 8.30
C ARG A 111 -11.13 -0.09 7.35
N LYS A 112 -10.86 1.18 7.61
CA LYS A 112 -11.27 2.27 6.71
C LYS A 112 -10.63 2.14 5.31
N ALA A 113 -9.39 1.68 5.23
CA ALA A 113 -8.74 1.38 3.95
C ALA A 113 -9.44 0.23 3.20
N LEU A 114 -9.85 -0.83 3.92
CA LEU A 114 -10.62 -1.93 3.35
C LEU A 114 -12.01 -1.48 2.88
N ASP A 115 -12.69 -0.61 3.63
CA ASP A 115 -14.01 -0.08 3.27
C ASP A 115 -13.94 0.70 1.95
N ILE A 116 -12.89 1.51 1.75
CA ILE A 116 -12.67 2.26 0.50
C ILE A 116 -12.39 1.30 -0.67
N LEU A 117 -11.62 0.22 -0.44
CA LEU A 117 -11.41 -0.81 -1.47
C LEU A 117 -12.71 -1.53 -1.82
N ASN A 118 -13.55 -1.84 -0.83
CA ASN A 118 -14.85 -2.46 -1.06
C ASN A 118 -15.80 -1.54 -1.83
N LEU A 119 -15.78 -0.23 -1.53
CA LEU A 119 -16.50 0.77 -2.31
C LEU A 119 -16.02 0.77 -3.78
N LEU A 120 -14.70 0.72 -4.00
CA LEU A 120 -14.14 0.63 -5.35
C LEU A 120 -14.52 -0.67 -6.07
N LYS A 121 -14.61 -1.80 -5.37
CA LYS A 121 -15.09 -3.08 -5.94
C LYS A 121 -16.57 -3.03 -6.37
N LEU A 122 -17.38 -2.23 -5.71
CA LEU A 122 -18.81 -2.05 -6.01
C LEU A 122 -19.07 -0.99 -7.09
N SER A 123 -18.04 -0.21 -7.46
CA SER A 123 -18.15 0.84 -8.46
C SER A 123 -18.43 0.25 -9.85
N GLN A 124 -19.36 0.88 -10.58
CA GLN A 124 -19.66 0.53 -11.97
C GLN A 124 -18.76 1.27 -12.98
N TYR A 125 -17.99 2.25 -12.51
CA TYR A 125 -17.25 3.20 -13.36
C TYR A 125 -15.76 2.92 -13.40
N CYS A 126 -15.19 2.42 -12.30
CA CYS A 126 -13.78 2.07 -12.21
C CYS A 126 -13.58 0.79 -11.40
N ASN A 127 -12.55 0.03 -11.75
CA ASN A 127 -12.20 -1.23 -11.10
C ASN A 127 -10.94 -1.04 -10.24
N PRO A 128 -10.81 -1.79 -9.12
CA PRO A 128 -9.56 -1.85 -8.38
C PRO A 128 -8.46 -2.50 -9.23
N ASP A 129 -7.22 -2.06 -9.01
CA ASP A 129 -6.02 -2.63 -9.61
C ASP A 129 -5.09 -3.19 -8.52
N ILE A 130 -3.94 -3.76 -8.89
CA ILE A 130 -3.00 -4.27 -7.88
C ILE A 130 -2.51 -3.20 -6.91
N ILE A 131 -2.52 -1.91 -7.29
CA ILE A 131 -2.14 -0.81 -6.41
C ILE A 131 -3.22 -0.63 -5.33
N SER A 132 -4.50 -0.76 -5.67
CA SER A 132 -5.61 -0.75 -4.71
C SER A 132 -5.44 -1.84 -3.64
N TYR A 133 -5.21 -3.08 -4.06
CA TYR A 133 -5.01 -4.19 -3.13
C TYR A 133 -3.72 -4.02 -2.30
N THR A 134 -2.62 -3.67 -2.94
CA THR A 134 -1.30 -3.51 -2.28
C THR A 134 -1.31 -2.42 -1.22
N THR A 135 -2.01 -1.30 -1.47
CA THR A 135 -2.08 -0.19 -0.50
C THR A 135 -2.91 -0.53 0.73
N VAL A 136 -3.98 -1.33 0.60
CA VAL A 136 -4.71 -1.86 1.76
C VAL A 136 -3.87 -2.87 2.54
N ILE A 137 -3.17 -3.78 1.86
CA ILE A 137 -2.24 -4.73 2.51
C ILE A 137 -1.12 -3.96 3.25
N GLU A 138 -0.63 -2.86 2.69
CA GLU A 138 0.33 -1.99 3.38
C GLU A 138 -0.26 -1.38 4.66
N CYS A 139 -1.50 -0.88 4.62
CA CYS A 139 -2.21 -0.42 5.83
C CYS A 139 -2.26 -1.52 6.90
N PHE A 140 -2.65 -2.74 6.52
CA PHE A 140 -2.67 -3.90 7.42
C PHE A 140 -1.29 -4.15 8.02
N SER A 141 -0.25 -4.22 7.19
CA SER A 141 1.13 -4.52 7.60
C SER A 141 1.74 -3.48 8.56
N LYS A 142 1.23 -2.25 8.56
CA LYS A 142 1.67 -1.15 9.46
C LYS A 142 0.80 -1.01 10.70
N SER A 143 -0.39 -1.57 10.71
CA SER A 143 -1.26 -1.57 11.88
C SER A 143 -0.63 -2.36 13.03
N LYS A 144 -0.95 -1.97 14.27
CA LYS A 144 -0.43 -2.63 15.48
C LYS A 144 -1.48 -3.57 16.04
N ASN A 145 -1.04 -4.72 16.54
CA ASN A 145 -1.80 -5.59 17.45
C ASN A 145 -3.13 -6.15 16.91
N ASP A 146 -3.22 -6.47 15.61
CA ASP A 146 -4.37 -7.19 15.07
C ASP A 146 -3.92 -8.56 14.50
N PRO A 147 -4.26 -9.69 15.14
CA PRO A 147 -3.91 -11.02 14.66
C PRO A 147 -4.55 -11.37 13.31
N ALA A 148 -5.69 -10.76 12.95
CA ALA A 148 -6.41 -11.04 11.71
C ALA A 148 -5.72 -10.44 10.47
N VAL A 149 -4.78 -9.49 10.67
CA VAL A 149 -4.04 -8.80 9.60
C VAL A 149 -3.33 -9.77 8.65
N ALA A 150 -2.77 -10.87 9.18
CA ALA A 150 -2.08 -11.88 8.39
C ALA A 150 -3.03 -12.56 7.40
N GLU A 151 -4.17 -13.03 7.90
CA GLU A 151 -5.20 -13.72 7.10
C GLU A 151 -5.84 -12.77 6.08
N GLN A 152 -6.25 -11.57 6.51
CA GLN A 152 -6.82 -10.56 5.63
C GLN A 152 -5.86 -10.13 4.51
N SER A 153 -4.56 -10.05 4.79
CA SER A 153 -3.55 -9.74 3.78
C SER A 153 -3.39 -10.86 2.76
N LEU A 154 -3.47 -12.12 3.20
CA LEU A 154 -3.44 -13.28 2.32
C LEU A 154 -4.71 -13.37 1.46
N ASP A 155 -5.88 -13.13 2.04
CA ASP A 155 -7.15 -13.16 1.32
C ASP A 155 -7.15 -12.13 0.17
N LEU A 156 -6.74 -10.89 0.45
CA LEU A 156 -6.60 -9.86 -0.58
C LEU A 156 -5.56 -10.22 -1.64
N PHE A 157 -4.43 -10.82 -1.23
CA PHE A 157 -3.40 -11.27 -2.17
C PHE A 157 -3.93 -12.35 -3.12
N TYR A 158 -4.59 -13.38 -2.58
CA TYR A 158 -5.13 -14.48 -3.37
C TYR A 158 -6.35 -14.07 -4.20
N GLU A 159 -7.16 -13.12 -3.71
CA GLU A 159 -8.21 -12.52 -4.52
C GLU A 159 -7.63 -11.82 -5.75
N ALA A 160 -6.60 -10.98 -5.57
CA ALA A 160 -5.93 -10.31 -6.68
C ALA A 160 -5.27 -11.32 -7.65
N TRP A 161 -4.60 -12.34 -7.10
CA TRP A 161 -3.99 -13.42 -7.88
C TRP A 161 -5.02 -14.19 -8.70
N ARG A 162 -6.17 -14.54 -8.10
CA ARG A 162 -7.27 -15.23 -8.78
C ARG A 162 -7.82 -14.38 -9.92
N ILE A 163 -8.07 -13.09 -9.69
CA ILE A 163 -8.56 -12.18 -10.73
C ILE A 163 -7.56 -12.10 -11.89
N TYR A 164 -6.26 -11.97 -11.60
CA TYR A 164 -5.21 -11.99 -12.61
C TYR A 164 -5.24 -13.29 -13.44
N GLN A 165 -5.40 -14.45 -12.80
CA GLN A 165 -5.41 -15.74 -13.48
C GLN A 165 -6.68 -15.99 -14.30
N GLU A 166 -7.85 -15.68 -13.75
CA GLU A 166 -9.14 -15.96 -14.38
C GLU A 166 -9.45 -14.99 -15.53
N LYS A 167 -9.07 -13.71 -15.38
CA LYS A 167 -9.35 -12.66 -16.36
C LYS A 167 -8.16 -12.32 -17.26
N GLU A 168 -7.00 -12.91 -17.01
CA GLU A 168 -5.73 -12.57 -17.66
C GLU A 168 -5.40 -11.06 -17.60
N ASP A 169 -5.87 -10.36 -16.57
CA ASP A 169 -5.77 -8.91 -16.45
C ASP A 169 -4.40 -8.49 -15.85
N PRO A 170 -3.46 -7.96 -16.65
CA PRO A 170 -2.12 -7.64 -16.18
C PRO A 170 -2.09 -6.54 -15.11
N SER A 171 -3.15 -5.72 -14.99
CA SER A 171 -3.27 -4.69 -13.96
C SER A 171 -3.41 -5.26 -12.55
N MET A 172 -3.82 -6.53 -12.45
CA MET A 172 -4.03 -7.26 -11.20
C MET A 172 -2.83 -8.10 -10.76
N MET A 173 -1.78 -8.22 -11.59
CA MET A 173 -0.61 -9.05 -11.30
C MET A 173 0.14 -8.59 -10.05
N PRO A 174 0.22 -9.40 -8.98
CA PRO A 174 1.02 -9.08 -7.80
C PRO A 174 2.50 -8.88 -8.14
N ASN A 175 3.07 -7.79 -7.64
CA ASN A 175 4.46 -7.41 -7.89
C ASN A 175 5.30 -7.51 -6.61
N LEU A 176 6.60 -7.21 -6.69
CA LEU A 176 7.53 -7.26 -5.55
C LEU A 176 6.96 -6.55 -4.30
N ARG A 177 6.35 -5.37 -4.46
CA ARG A 177 5.79 -4.62 -3.34
C ARG A 177 4.64 -5.39 -2.69
N THR A 178 3.73 -5.95 -3.49
CA THR A 178 2.61 -6.75 -2.98
C THR A 178 3.12 -7.93 -2.15
N TYR A 179 4.02 -8.75 -2.70
CA TYR A 179 4.64 -9.87 -1.98
C TYR A 179 5.32 -9.43 -0.68
N THR A 180 6.09 -8.34 -0.75
CA THR A 180 6.83 -7.82 0.40
C THR A 180 5.89 -7.36 1.52
N MET A 181 4.74 -6.73 1.18
CA MET A 181 3.77 -6.28 2.19
C MET A 181 3.02 -7.44 2.83
N VAL A 182 2.67 -8.49 2.07
CA VAL A 182 2.06 -9.71 2.64
C VAL A 182 3.03 -10.44 3.56
N ILE A 183 4.30 -10.58 3.17
CA ILE A 183 5.33 -11.19 4.03
C ILE A 183 5.55 -10.35 5.30
N LEU A 184 5.59 -9.02 5.19
CA LEU A 184 5.65 -8.14 6.35
C LEU A 184 4.45 -8.34 7.28
N SER A 185 3.24 -8.44 6.71
CA SER A 185 2.00 -8.69 7.46
C SER A 185 2.07 -10.01 8.23
N LEU A 186 2.48 -11.10 7.57
CA LEU A 186 2.69 -12.42 8.21
C LEU A 186 3.71 -12.35 9.34
N SER A 187 4.79 -11.56 9.18
CA SER A 187 5.83 -11.40 10.19
C SER A 187 5.38 -10.74 11.49
N LYS A 188 4.18 -10.14 11.53
CA LYS A 188 3.61 -9.53 12.74
C LYS A 188 3.07 -10.55 13.73
N ASN A 189 2.71 -11.73 13.25
CA ASN A 189 2.27 -12.85 14.08
C ASN A 189 3.14 -14.09 13.76
N PRO A 190 4.32 -14.23 14.39
CA PRO A 190 5.35 -15.18 13.99
C PRO A 190 5.06 -16.61 14.47
N THR A 191 3.93 -17.17 14.09
CA THR A 191 3.66 -18.62 14.21
C THR A 191 4.43 -19.38 13.14
N LEU A 192 4.70 -20.67 13.38
CA LEU A 192 5.34 -21.52 12.37
C LEU A 192 4.54 -21.53 11.05
N ASP A 193 3.22 -21.57 11.13
CA ASP A 193 2.32 -21.52 9.96
C ASP A 193 2.53 -20.25 9.12
N ASN A 194 2.57 -19.07 9.75
CA ASN A 194 2.82 -17.81 9.04
C ASN A 194 4.24 -17.74 8.46
N ILE A 195 5.22 -18.32 9.14
CA ILE A 195 6.60 -18.42 8.65
C ILE A 195 6.67 -19.30 7.39
N ILE A 196 5.96 -20.44 7.37
CA ILE A 196 5.87 -21.32 6.19
C ILE A 196 5.19 -20.57 5.04
N LYS A 197 4.04 -19.94 5.27
CA LYS A 197 3.33 -19.16 4.25
C LYS A 197 4.19 -18.03 3.68
N ALA A 198 4.94 -17.33 4.53
CA ALA A 198 5.86 -16.28 4.10
C ALA A 198 7.03 -16.84 3.26
N ARG A 199 7.52 -18.04 3.60
CA ARG A 199 8.53 -18.75 2.81
C ARG A 199 7.99 -19.15 1.43
N ASP A 200 6.79 -19.72 1.38
CA ASP A 200 6.16 -20.15 0.12
C ASP A 200 5.95 -18.96 -0.83
N LEU A 201 5.50 -17.81 -0.32
CA LEU A 201 5.35 -16.57 -1.10
C LEU A 201 6.69 -16.05 -1.62
N LEU A 202 7.76 -16.13 -0.81
CA LEU A 202 9.10 -15.73 -1.24
C LEU A 202 9.64 -16.65 -2.35
N GLU A 203 9.44 -17.96 -2.22
CA GLU A 203 9.81 -18.92 -3.26
C GLU A 203 9.00 -18.71 -4.54
N GLN A 204 7.70 -18.43 -4.43
CA GLN A 204 6.84 -18.09 -5.55
C GLN A 204 7.36 -16.84 -6.28
N LEU A 205 7.66 -15.75 -5.57
CA LEU A 205 8.23 -14.53 -6.13
C LEU A 205 9.54 -14.79 -6.89
N ASN A 206 10.46 -15.54 -6.27
CA ASN A 206 11.74 -15.91 -6.87
C ASN A 206 11.56 -16.76 -8.14
N GLY A 207 10.65 -17.73 -8.10
CA GLY A 207 10.32 -18.60 -9.22
C GLY A 207 9.74 -17.82 -10.40
N LEU A 208 8.78 -16.93 -10.13
CA LEU A 208 8.17 -16.07 -11.14
C LEU A 208 9.21 -15.17 -11.79
N TYR A 209 10.04 -14.48 -11.00
CA TYR A 209 11.11 -13.65 -11.55
C TYR A 209 12.13 -14.46 -12.36
N LYS A 210 12.50 -15.67 -11.90
CA LYS A 210 13.42 -16.54 -12.63
C LYS A 210 12.86 -16.91 -14.02
N LYS A 211 11.55 -17.17 -14.11
CA LYS A 211 10.85 -17.54 -15.34
C LYS A 211 10.61 -16.34 -16.27
N SER A 212 10.10 -15.23 -15.75
CA SER A 212 9.67 -14.09 -16.59
C SER A 212 10.76 -13.04 -16.82
N LYS A 213 11.74 -12.92 -15.91
CA LYS A 213 12.69 -11.80 -15.85
C LYS A 213 12.05 -10.42 -15.74
N ASP A 214 10.77 -10.34 -15.36
CA ASP A 214 10.05 -9.09 -15.22
C ASP A 214 10.69 -8.21 -14.12
N PRO A 215 11.13 -6.98 -14.44
CA PRO A 215 11.65 -6.04 -13.46
C PRO A 215 10.71 -5.77 -12.28
N LYS A 216 9.38 -5.82 -12.46
CA LYS A 216 8.39 -5.60 -11.39
C LYS A 216 8.41 -6.70 -10.32
N LEU A 217 8.95 -7.87 -10.64
CA LEU A 217 9.07 -9.02 -9.73
C LEU A 217 10.47 -9.19 -9.16
N ARG A 218 11.44 -8.36 -9.55
CA ARG A 218 12.85 -8.51 -9.17
C ARG A 218 13.02 -8.48 -7.64
N PRO A 219 13.39 -9.60 -6.99
CA PRO A 219 13.52 -9.66 -5.54
C PRO A 219 14.64 -8.77 -5.01
N ASN A 220 14.45 -8.24 -3.80
CA ASN A 220 15.44 -7.47 -3.04
C ASN A 220 15.52 -8.01 -1.59
N ALA A 221 16.30 -7.37 -0.71
CA ALA A 221 16.56 -7.87 0.64
C ALA A 221 15.33 -7.83 1.58
N TYR A 222 14.35 -6.96 1.34
CA TYR A 222 13.23 -6.73 2.26
C TYR A 222 12.39 -7.98 2.59
N PRO A 223 11.85 -8.74 1.62
CA PRO A 223 11.03 -9.92 1.94
C PRO A 223 11.85 -11.00 2.67
N TYR A 224 13.14 -11.15 2.38
CA TYR A 224 14.03 -12.04 3.12
C TYR A 224 14.19 -11.58 4.58
N ASN A 225 14.46 -10.28 4.77
CA ASN A 225 14.66 -9.69 6.10
C ASN A 225 13.40 -9.84 6.97
N TYR A 226 12.20 -9.65 6.40
CA TYR A 226 10.94 -9.85 7.14
C TYR A 226 10.72 -11.31 7.53
N LEU A 227 11.02 -12.26 6.64
CA LEU A 227 10.94 -13.69 6.96
C LEU A 227 11.95 -14.08 8.05
N LEU A 228 13.20 -13.61 7.96
CA LEU A 228 14.23 -13.85 8.98
C LEU A 228 13.82 -13.27 10.34
N ASN A 229 13.31 -12.05 10.37
CA ASN A 229 12.81 -11.45 11.61
C ASN A 229 11.59 -12.20 12.15
N SER A 230 10.67 -12.67 11.29
CA SER A 230 9.53 -13.49 11.72
C SER A 230 10.02 -14.75 12.42
N ALA A 231 10.90 -15.51 11.77
CA ALA A 231 11.47 -16.73 12.34
C ALA A 231 12.24 -16.46 13.65
N ALA A 232 13.00 -15.37 13.73
CA ALA A 232 13.72 -14.99 14.95
C ALA A 232 12.81 -14.70 16.14
N ASN A 233 11.53 -14.37 15.91
CA ASN A 233 10.53 -14.15 16.95
C ASN A 233 9.52 -15.31 17.05
N CYS A 234 9.83 -16.48 16.49
CA CYS A 234 8.89 -17.60 16.43
C CYS A 234 8.31 -17.92 17.82
N VAL A 235 6.98 -17.91 17.91
CA VAL A 235 6.24 -18.43 19.06
C VAL A 235 5.90 -19.89 18.80
N GLY A 236 5.91 -20.72 19.84
CA GLY A 236 5.67 -22.16 19.72
C GLY A 236 6.58 -23.02 20.59
N ASP A 237 6.41 -24.32 20.46
CA ASP A 237 7.25 -25.31 21.15
C ASP A 237 8.67 -25.41 20.55
N SER A 238 9.55 -26.19 21.19
CA SER A 238 10.94 -26.35 20.74
C SER A 238 11.04 -26.97 19.33
N GLY A 239 10.09 -27.82 18.94
CA GLY A 239 10.03 -28.42 17.62
C GLY A 239 9.63 -27.40 16.55
N GLU A 240 8.65 -26.55 16.85
CA GLU A 240 8.25 -25.46 15.98
C GLU A 240 9.36 -24.44 15.79
N LYS A 241 10.02 -24.05 16.88
CA LYS A 241 11.19 -23.16 16.85
C LYS A 241 12.36 -23.74 16.05
N LEU A 242 12.62 -25.05 16.18
CA LEU A 242 13.65 -25.72 15.37
C LEU A 242 13.32 -25.67 13.87
N LYS A 243 12.06 -25.90 13.49
CA LYS A 243 11.61 -25.78 12.09
C LYS A 243 11.72 -24.34 11.58
N ALA A 244 11.32 -23.35 12.39
CA ALA A 244 11.48 -21.94 12.04
C ALA A 244 12.95 -21.57 11.82
N PHE A 245 13.87 -22.08 12.66
CA PHE A 245 15.31 -21.91 12.47
C PHE A 245 15.80 -22.51 11.14
N GLN A 246 15.36 -23.72 10.80
CA GLN A 246 15.72 -24.38 9.53
C GLN A 246 15.26 -23.56 8.31
N ILE A 247 14.02 -23.07 8.32
CA ILE A 247 13.48 -22.21 7.25
C ILE A 247 14.30 -20.91 7.13
N ALA A 248 14.65 -20.30 8.26
CA ALA A 248 15.46 -19.08 8.28
C ALA A 248 16.88 -19.33 7.77
N ALA A 249 17.50 -20.46 8.13
CA ALA A 249 18.82 -20.85 7.65
C ALA A 249 18.86 -21.06 6.13
N GLN A 250 17.85 -21.74 5.58
CA GLN A 250 17.68 -21.88 4.14
C GLN A 250 17.47 -20.51 3.47
N THR A 251 16.60 -19.67 4.03
CA THR A 251 16.33 -18.32 3.53
C THR A 251 17.58 -17.44 3.48
N TYR A 252 18.39 -17.47 4.54
CA TYR A 252 19.65 -16.74 4.57
C TYR A 252 20.67 -17.28 3.57
N ASN A 253 20.73 -18.61 3.40
CA ASN A 253 21.59 -19.23 2.41
C ASN A 253 21.19 -18.86 0.98
N ASP A 254 19.90 -18.89 0.66
CA ASP A 254 19.38 -18.50 -0.65
C ASP A 254 19.71 -17.03 -0.96
N LEU A 255 19.56 -16.15 0.03
CA LEU A 255 19.92 -14.74 -0.11
C LEU A 255 21.41 -14.59 -0.45
N ARG A 256 22.31 -15.25 0.30
CA ARG A 256 23.76 -15.19 0.07
C ARG A 256 24.19 -15.77 -1.28
N ASN A 257 23.48 -16.78 -1.77
CA ASN A 257 23.75 -17.39 -3.08
C ASN A 257 23.06 -16.66 -4.24
N SER A 258 22.27 -15.63 -3.95
CA SER A 258 21.63 -14.78 -4.95
C SER A 258 22.52 -13.60 -5.36
N LYS A 259 22.03 -12.77 -6.29
CA LYS A 259 22.66 -11.48 -6.66
C LYS A 259 22.29 -10.33 -5.71
N ILE A 260 21.55 -10.61 -4.65
CA ILE A 260 21.08 -9.62 -3.68
C ILE A 260 22.09 -9.57 -2.55
N SER A 261 22.64 -8.38 -2.29
CA SER A 261 23.55 -8.19 -1.16
C SER A 261 22.77 -8.18 0.16
N PRO A 262 23.15 -9.03 1.14
CA PRO A 262 22.71 -8.88 2.52
C PRO A 262 23.00 -7.47 3.06
N ASP A 263 22.10 -6.93 3.86
CA ASP A 263 22.26 -5.62 4.50
C ASP A 263 22.39 -5.73 6.02
N SER A 264 22.52 -4.59 6.71
CA SER A 264 22.64 -4.55 8.17
C SER A 264 21.46 -5.21 8.89
N PHE A 265 20.25 -5.13 8.33
CA PHE A 265 19.07 -5.77 8.91
C PHE A 265 19.14 -7.28 8.75
N THR A 266 19.62 -7.79 7.61
CA THR A 266 19.83 -9.23 7.40
C THR A 266 20.70 -9.82 8.51
N TYR A 267 21.85 -9.21 8.79
CA TYR A 267 22.76 -9.68 9.83
C TYR A 267 22.17 -9.53 11.23
N ALA A 268 21.53 -8.40 11.52
CA ALA A 268 20.89 -8.18 12.82
C ALA A 268 19.81 -9.25 13.13
N PHE A 269 18.97 -9.57 12.15
CA PHE A 269 17.94 -10.60 12.31
C PHE A 269 18.53 -12.01 12.36
N TRP A 270 19.60 -12.27 11.61
CA TRP A 270 20.33 -13.54 11.69
C TRP A 270 20.94 -13.77 13.09
N PHE A 271 21.59 -12.76 13.67
CA PHE A 271 22.12 -12.87 15.04
C PHE A 271 21.01 -13.02 16.07
N LYS A 272 19.90 -12.29 15.92
CA LYS A 272 18.73 -12.44 16.78
C LYS A 272 18.15 -13.86 16.71
N LEU A 273 18.06 -14.44 15.50
CA LEU A 273 17.64 -15.83 15.28
C LEU A 273 18.56 -16.80 16.04
N CYS A 274 19.88 -16.66 15.87
CA CYS A 274 20.86 -17.49 16.57
C CYS A 274 20.71 -17.38 18.09
N ASN A 275 20.57 -16.17 18.64
CA ASN A 275 20.42 -15.96 20.08
C ASN A 275 19.13 -16.58 20.65
N ASN A 276 18.05 -16.59 19.87
CA ASN A 276 16.75 -17.01 20.37
C ASN A 276 16.47 -18.51 20.16
N LEU A 277 17.06 -19.12 19.13
CA LEU A 277 16.67 -20.45 18.66
C LEU A 277 17.82 -21.47 18.61
N LEU A 278 19.08 -21.07 18.79
CA LEU A 278 20.15 -22.06 19.00
C LEU A 278 20.08 -22.59 20.45
N PRO A 279 20.28 -23.90 20.65
CA PRO A 279 20.36 -24.50 21.97
C PRO A 279 21.60 -24.06 22.75
#